data_AF-A0A2H0BAF4-F1
#
_entry.id   AF-A0A2H0BAF4-F1
#
_cell.length_a   1.000
_cell.length_b   1.000
_cell.length_c   1.000
_cell.angle_alpha   90.00
_cell.angle_beta   90.00
_cell.angle_gamma   90.00
#
_symmetry.space_group_name_H-M   'P 1'
#
loop_
_entity.id
_entity.type
_entity.pdbx_description
1 polymer ?
#
loop_
_entity_poly.entity_id
_entity_poly.type
_entity_poly.pdbx_seq_one_letter_code
_entity_poly.pdbx_strand_id
1 'polypeptide(L)'
;MLLTLVFNVSLKGQDTLTVTKTTDPDQFLYRYNYVDTLCASAMLGTLQWAIRKANDSPDSSVIVINIPGLGPHVIYLNYYLPALTKPITIDGSTQPGYNYNNGPSIIIDGSYIPYNSACFNTSGSSERYVIKGLLIRNFYLSTGIYIWGPNSKLIDNVLQNVGGNEAGYYRAMGVYIAAPRCIIQGNVFGTDITGTENYGSDAEAIYLQNQWLPADNCIIGGSGVNEPNIITNSGWAGISIAQGKYNRISRNRIYNNQGGITLIIYAGPTWWGNEGKTAPVITSATANTVSGTSAPGDIIEIFGSTGNENANEYIATTQTDVNGNWTAQATTTYQNVIATATDDSNNTSALSLKYEKECGNLCVFLNYTISP
;
A
#
# COMPACT_ATOMS: atom_id res chain seq x y z
N MET A 1 -30.90 47.78 17.11
CA MET A 1 -31.26 46.35 17.05
C MET A 1 -29.99 45.60 16.66
N LEU A 2 -29.23 45.12 17.65
CA LEU A 2 -27.96 44.42 17.39
C LEU A 2 -28.29 42.94 17.19
N LEU A 3 -28.12 42.44 15.97
CA LEU A 3 -28.40 41.06 15.61
C LEU A 3 -27.18 40.21 16.00
N THR A 4 -27.27 39.49 17.11
CA THR A 4 -26.27 38.51 17.53
C THR A 4 -26.44 37.24 16.69
N LEU A 5 -25.52 37.00 15.74
CA LEU A 5 -25.33 35.69 15.12
C LEU A 5 -24.66 34.76 16.15
N VAL A 6 -25.36 33.72 16.58
CA VAL A 6 -24.78 32.61 17.36
C VAL A 6 -24.23 31.60 16.36
N PHE A 7 -22.90 31.50 16.27
CA PHE A 7 -22.25 30.38 15.57
C PHE A 7 -22.36 29.13 16.45
N ASN A 8 -23.24 28.20 16.10
CA ASN A 8 -23.19 26.84 16.62
C ASN A 8 -22.03 26.11 15.94
N VAL A 9 -20.82 26.24 16.49
CA VAL A 9 -19.73 25.34 16.15
C VAL A 9 -19.99 24.03 16.90
N SER A 10 -20.55 23.04 16.21
CA SER A 10 -20.54 21.67 16.71
C SER A 10 -19.11 21.16 16.60
N LEU A 11 -18.36 21.18 17.71
CA LEU A 11 -17.17 20.37 17.89
C LEU A 11 -17.64 18.91 17.86
N LYS A 12 -17.67 18.31 16.67
CA LYS A 12 -17.91 16.86 16.54
C LYS A 12 -16.77 16.14 17.25
N GLY A 13 -17.07 15.53 18.39
CA GLY A 13 -16.12 14.72 19.14
C GLY A 13 -15.70 13.52 18.31
N GLN A 14 -14.43 13.14 18.38
CA GLN A 14 -13.94 11.90 17.80
C GLN A 14 -14.05 10.81 18.86
N ASP A 15 -14.86 9.78 18.60
CA ASP A 15 -15.02 8.68 19.56
C ASP A 15 -13.75 7.83 19.58
N THR A 16 -13.13 7.68 20.75
CA THR A 16 -11.95 6.84 20.93
C THR A 16 -12.36 5.50 21.51
N LEU A 17 -12.08 4.41 20.80
CA LEU A 17 -12.43 3.04 21.15
C LEU A 17 -11.15 2.25 21.36
N THR A 18 -10.99 1.62 22.52
CA THR A 18 -9.74 0.95 22.89
C THR A 18 -9.87 -0.56 22.80
N VAL A 19 -9.06 -1.18 21.94
CA VAL A 19 -8.88 -2.63 21.89
C VAL A 19 -7.90 -3.05 22.98
N THR A 20 -8.33 -3.97 23.84
CA THR A 20 -7.56 -4.48 24.99
C THR A 20 -7.40 -6.00 24.99
N LYS A 21 -8.02 -6.69 24.02
CA LYS A 21 -8.00 -8.16 23.92
C LYS A 21 -7.54 -8.63 22.54
N THR A 22 -6.93 -9.81 22.53
CA THR A 22 -6.51 -10.57 21.34
C THR A 22 -7.52 -11.61 20.87
N THR A 23 -8.58 -11.84 21.64
CA THR A 23 -9.60 -12.85 21.34
C THR A 23 -10.58 -12.39 20.27
N ASP A 24 -11.05 -13.33 19.47
CA ASP A 24 -12.05 -13.11 18.42
C ASP A 24 -13.25 -14.08 18.60
N PRO A 25 -14.21 -13.75 19.50
CA PRO A 25 -15.30 -14.66 19.84
C PRO A 25 -16.38 -14.72 18.76
N ASP A 26 -17.12 -15.83 18.72
CA ASP A 26 -18.29 -15.99 17.86
C ASP A 26 -19.32 -14.89 18.11
N GLN A 27 -19.59 -14.07 17.09
CA GLN A 27 -20.52 -12.95 17.17
C GLN A 27 -21.98 -13.37 17.44
N PHE A 28 -22.37 -14.60 17.10
CA PHE A 28 -23.74 -15.09 17.28
C PHE A 28 -23.95 -15.66 18.69
N LEU A 29 -22.90 -16.21 19.30
CA LEU A 29 -22.92 -16.68 20.68
C LEU A 29 -22.66 -15.54 21.68
N TYR A 30 -21.69 -14.68 21.39
CA TYR A 30 -21.27 -13.56 22.23
C TYR A 30 -21.70 -12.25 21.59
N ARG A 31 -22.95 -11.86 21.87
CA ARG A 31 -23.59 -10.74 21.19
C ARG A 31 -22.91 -9.41 21.52
N TYR A 32 -22.77 -8.60 20.47
CA TYR A 32 -22.55 -7.17 20.57
C TYR A 32 -23.83 -6.42 20.96
N ASN A 33 -23.67 -5.32 21.69
CA ASN A 33 -24.71 -4.34 21.96
C ASN A 33 -24.09 -2.93 21.95
N TYR A 34 -24.81 -1.94 21.43
CA TYR A 34 -24.36 -0.56 21.45
C TYR A 34 -24.09 -0.02 22.86
N VAL A 35 -24.84 -0.47 23.87
CA VAL A 35 -24.60 -0.13 25.28
C VAL A 35 -23.63 -1.15 25.88
N ASP A 36 -22.45 -0.71 26.33
CA ASP A 36 -21.35 -1.61 26.72
C ASP A 36 -21.70 -2.51 27.90
N THR A 37 -22.52 -2.05 28.84
CA THR A 37 -22.98 -2.86 29.98
C THR A 37 -23.92 -4.01 29.56
N LEU A 38 -24.43 -3.98 28.33
CA LEU A 38 -25.27 -5.02 27.74
C LEU A 38 -24.50 -5.89 26.73
N CYS A 39 -23.22 -5.60 26.47
CA CYS A 39 -22.36 -6.46 25.65
C CYS A 39 -21.99 -7.74 26.41
N ALA A 40 -21.85 -8.84 25.67
CA ALA A 40 -21.20 -10.02 26.22
C ALA A 40 -19.77 -9.68 26.67
N SER A 41 -19.38 -10.11 27.88
CA SER A 41 -18.06 -9.79 28.45
C SER A 41 -16.89 -10.30 27.60
N ALA A 42 -17.09 -11.41 26.87
CA ALA A 42 -16.11 -11.94 25.92
C ALA A 42 -15.89 -11.01 24.71
N MET A 43 -16.93 -10.32 24.25
CA MET A 43 -16.91 -9.42 23.09
C MET A 43 -16.27 -8.06 23.43
N LEU A 44 -16.56 -7.51 24.62
CA LEU A 44 -16.07 -6.19 25.04
C LEU A 44 -14.53 -6.10 25.00
N GLY A 45 -14.00 -5.05 24.37
CA GLY A 45 -12.56 -4.80 24.24
C GLY A 45 -11.83 -5.57 23.13
N THR A 46 -12.55 -6.35 22.31
CA THR A 46 -12.00 -7.00 21.11
C THR A 46 -11.97 -6.03 19.92
N LEU A 47 -11.19 -6.35 18.88
CA LEU A 47 -11.21 -5.60 17.62
C LEU A 47 -12.59 -5.62 16.96
N GLN A 48 -13.28 -6.77 16.98
CA GLN A 48 -14.67 -6.86 16.50
C GLN A 48 -15.61 -5.90 17.23
N TRP A 49 -15.54 -5.83 18.57
CA TRP A 49 -16.35 -4.89 19.35
C TRP A 49 -16.05 -3.44 18.97
N ALA A 50 -14.77 -3.08 18.88
CA ALA A 50 -14.36 -1.72 18.56
C ALA A 50 -14.87 -1.29 17.17
N ILE A 51 -14.79 -2.17 16.17
CA ILE A 51 -15.32 -1.88 14.83
C ILE A 51 -16.85 -1.70 14.85
N ARG A 52 -17.60 -2.58 15.53
CA ARG A 52 -19.07 -2.43 15.61
C ARG A 52 -19.47 -1.15 16.30
N LYS A 53 -18.81 -0.82 17.41
CA LYS A 53 -19.02 0.42 18.15
C LYS A 53 -18.68 1.65 17.31
N ALA A 54 -17.62 1.59 16.51
CA ALA A 54 -17.25 2.65 15.58
C ALA A 54 -18.28 2.85 14.47
N ASN A 55 -18.84 1.76 13.93
CA ASN A 55 -19.87 1.81 12.91
C ASN A 55 -21.20 2.39 13.42
N ASP A 56 -21.50 2.18 14.70
CA ASP A 56 -22.68 2.74 15.36
C ASP A 56 -22.47 4.18 15.86
N SER A 57 -21.24 4.69 15.82
CA SER A 57 -20.94 6.07 16.21
C SER A 57 -21.57 7.07 15.21
N PRO A 58 -22.19 8.17 15.71
CA PRO A 58 -22.71 9.22 14.85
C PRO A 58 -21.59 10.05 14.18
N ASP A 59 -20.38 10.02 14.73
CA ASP A 59 -19.22 10.81 14.31
C ASP A 59 -18.05 9.90 13.89
N SER A 60 -16.94 10.50 13.47
CA SER A 60 -15.73 9.73 13.15
C SER A 60 -15.16 9.07 14.40
N SER A 61 -14.66 7.85 14.26
CA SER A 61 -14.07 7.09 15.37
C SER A 61 -12.58 6.82 15.17
N VAL A 62 -11.85 6.73 16.28
CA VAL A 62 -10.47 6.21 16.33
C VAL A 62 -10.48 4.95 17.18
N ILE A 63 -10.04 3.86 16.58
CA ILE A 63 -9.76 2.61 17.24
C ILE A 63 -8.27 2.60 17.59
N VAL A 64 -7.96 2.68 18.88
CA VAL A 64 -6.61 2.60 19.43
C VAL A 64 -6.39 1.21 20.04
N ILE A 65 -5.16 0.71 20.01
CA ILE A 65 -4.78 -0.56 20.63
C ILE A 65 -4.01 -0.30 21.93
N ASN A 66 -4.39 -1.00 23.00
CA ASN A 66 -3.73 -0.99 24.31
C ASN A 66 -3.94 -2.36 25.00
N ILE A 67 -3.37 -3.41 24.39
CA ILE A 67 -3.42 -4.77 24.91
C ILE A 67 -2.38 -4.90 26.05
N PRO A 68 -2.79 -5.34 27.26
CA PRO A 68 -1.86 -5.52 28.38
C PRO A 68 -0.78 -6.57 28.12
N GLY A 69 0.40 -6.36 28.71
CA GLY A 69 1.55 -7.26 28.59
C GLY A 69 2.56 -6.82 27.54
N LEU A 70 3.69 -7.54 27.49
CA LEU A 70 4.75 -7.29 26.51
C LEU A 70 4.29 -7.77 25.13
N GLY A 71 4.51 -6.94 24.11
CA GLY A 71 4.26 -7.30 22.70
C GLY A 71 5.41 -8.10 22.07
N PRO A 72 5.28 -8.49 20.79
CA PRO A 72 4.14 -8.22 19.91
C PRO A 72 2.89 -9.04 20.30
N HIS A 73 1.71 -8.47 20.06
CA HIS A 73 0.43 -9.12 20.32
C HIS A 73 -0.17 -9.64 19.01
N VAL A 74 -0.70 -10.86 19.04
CA VAL A 74 -1.38 -11.48 17.89
C VAL A 74 -2.87 -11.57 18.16
N ILE A 75 -3.67 -10.97 17.29
CA ILE A 75 -5.12 -11.13 17.22
C ILE A 75 -5.40 -12.17 16.14
N TYR A 76 -5.76 -13.38 16.55
CA TYR A 76 -6.18 -14.44 15.63
C TYR A 76 -7.65 -14.22 15.27
N LEU A 77 -7.91 -13.93 14.00
CA LEU A 77 -9.29 -13.81 13.50
C LEU A 77 -9.85 -15.21 13.25
N ASN A 78 -10.93 -15.54 13.97
CA ASN A 78 -11.71 -16.74 13.75
C ASN A 78 -12.93 -16.45 12.86
N TYR A 79 -13.36 -15.18 12.82
CA TYR A 79 -14.51 -14.71 12.09
C TYR A 79 -14.17 -13.45 11.30
N TYR A 80 -14.96 -13.17 10.27
CA TYR A 80 -14.82 -11.94 9.50
C TYR A 80 -15.05 -10.72 10.38
N LEU A 81 -14.18 -9.72 10.24
CA LEU A 81 -14.44 -8.40 10.81
C LEU A 81 -15.61 -7.73 10.06
N PRO A 82 -16.49 -7.00 10.77
CA PRO A 82 -17.50 -6.19 10.10
C PRO A 82 -16.86 -5.16 9.16
N ALA A 83 -17.53 -4.85 8.05
CA ALA A 83 -17.10 -3.77 7.17
C ALA A 83 -17.05 -2.43 7.94
N LEU A 84 -16.10 -1.56 7.60
CA LEU A 84 -15.99 -0.22 8.16
C LEU A 84 -16.97 0.68 7.42
N THR A 85 -18.07 1.10 8.04
CA THR A 85 -19.17 1.82 7.38
C THR A 85 -19.20 3.32 7.66
N LYS A 86 -18.30 3.80 8.53
CA LYS A 86 -18.15 5.20 8.93
C LYS A 86 -16.69 5.65 8.80
N PRO A 87 -16.37 6.96 8.86
CA PRO A 87 -14.99 7.42 8.89
C PRO A 87 -14.27 6.88 10.13
N ILE A 88 -13.42 5.87 9.96
CA ILE A 88 -12.77 5.14 11.03
C ILE A 88 -11.26 5.16 10.81
N THR A 89 -10.52 5.56 11.86
CA THR A 89 -9.08 5.36 11.97
C THR A 89 -8.83 4.12 12.83
N ILE A 90 -8.04 3.17 12.34
CA ILE A 90 -7.49 2.05 13.11
C ILE A 90 -6.00 2.30 13.24
N ASP A 91 -5.55 2.52 14.47
CA ASP A 91 -4.18 2.91 14.77
C ASP A 91 -3.47 1.87 15.63
N GLY A 92 -2.74 0.96 14.98
CA GLY A 92 -1.90 -0.04 15.66
C GLY A 92 -0.67 0.56 16.35
N SER A 93 -0.25 1.77 15.96
CA SER A 93 0.92 2.44 16.54
C SER A 93 0.70 2.94 17.97
N THR A 94 -0.55 2.93 18.45
CA THR A 94 -0.86 3.32 19.83
C THR A 94 -0.56 2.23 20.86
N GLN A 95 -0.29 0.99 20.43
CA GLN A 95 0.08 -0.08 21.34
C GLN A 95 1.34 0.31 22.14
N PRO A 96 1.32 0.26 23.48
CA PRO A 96 2.51 0.51 24.28
C PRO A 96 3.70 -0.34 23.82
N GLY A 97 4.84 0.31 23.62
CA GLY A 97 6.07 -0.32 23.13
C GLY A 97 6.22 -0.37 21.60
N TYR A 98 5.28 0.21 20.84
CA TYR A 98 5.40 0.30 19.38
C TYR A 98 6.68 1.03 18.95
N ASN A 99 7.42 0.39 18.05
CA ASN A 99 8.58 0.96 17.39
C ASN A 99 8.57 0.52 15.92
N TYR A 100 8.32 1.48 15.03
CA TYR A 100 8.24 1.24 13.59
C TYR A 100 9.46 0.50 13.03
N ASN A 101 10.67 0.79 13.54
CA ASN A 101 11.91 0.17 13.06
C ASN A 101 11.99 -1.34 13.37
N ASN A 102 11.24 -1.82 14.37
CA ASN A 102 11.13 -3.23 14.70
C ASN A 102 9.88 -3.88 14.07
N GLY A 103 9.14 -3.13 13.25
CA GLY A 103 7.87 -3.53 12.67
C GLY A 103 6.67 -3.32 13.60
N PRO A 104 5.44 -3.51 13.10
CA PRO A 104 4.23 -3.35 13.88
C PRO A 104 4.14 -4.29 15.09
N SER A 105 3.77 -3.75 16.25
CA SER A 105 3.61 -4.54 17.49
C SER A 105 2.26 -5.24 17.59
N ILE A 106 1.32 -4.94 16.69
CA ILE A 106 0.01 -5.58 16.60
C ILE A 106 -0.06 -6.36 15.30
N ILE A 107 -0.26 -7.68 15.45
CA ILE A 107 -0.38 -8.62 14.36
C ILE A 107 -1.85 -9.03 14.26
N ILE A 108 -2.45 -8.86 13.10
CA ILE A 108 -3.76 -9.41 12.75
C ILE A 108 -3.51 -10.63 11.87
N ASP A 109 -3.84 -11.82 12.39
CA ASP A 109 -3.56 -13.09 11.76
C ASP A 109 -4.85 -13.73 11.23
N GLY A 110 -4.91 -13.94 9.93
CA GLY A 110 -6.06 -14.47 9.20
C GLY A 110 -6.05 -15.99 9.01
N SER A 111 -5.17 -16.74 9.67
CA SER A 111 -5.00 -18.19 9.38
C SER A 111 -6.27 -19.04 9.54
N TYR A 112 -7.28 -18.55 10.26
CA TYR A 112 -8.53 -19.26 10.51
C TYR A 112 -9.74 -18.68 9.78
N ILE A 113 -9.58 -17.58 9.02
CA ILE A 113 -10.67 -17.04 8.21
C ILE A 113 -10.84 -17.87 6.93
N PRO A 114 -12.08 -18.10 6.46
CA PRO A 114 -12.28 -18.76 5.16
C PRO A 114 -11.71 -17.94 3.99
N TYR A 115 -11.38 -18.64 2.91
CA TYR A 115 -10.92 -18.03 1.65
C TYR A 115 -11.95 -17.07 1.06
N ASN A 116 -11.51 -16.22 0.12
CA ASN A 116 -12.33 -15.20 -0.52
C ASN A 116 -12.94 -14.22 0.50
N SER A 117 -12.12 -13.75 1.42
CA SER A 117 -12.50 -12.74 2.41
C SER A 117 -11.49 -11.60 2.49
N ALA A 118 -11.53 -10.82 3.56
CA ALA A 118 -10.54 -9.80 3.86
C ALA A 118 -10.32 -9.53 5.34
N CYS A 119 -9.17 -8.92 5.67
CA CYS A 119 -8.93 -8.37 6.99
C CYS A 119 -9.82 -7.15 7.22
N PHE A 120 -9.71 -6.15 6.36
CA PHE A 120 -10.52 -4.94 6.44
C PHE A 120 -11.24 -4.67 5.12
N ASN A 121 -12.48 -4.20 5.24
CA ASN A 121 -13.31 -3.85 4.09
C ASN A 121 -14.01 -2.52 4.37
N THR A 122 -13.63 -1.46 3.66
CA THR A 122 -14.24 -0.13 3.84
C THR A 122 -15.54 0.01 3.05
N SER A 123 -16.43 0.90 3.43
CA SER A 123 -17.63 1.18 2.62
C SER A 123 -17.35 2.30 1.61
N GLY A 124 -17.89 2.16 0.40
CA GLY A 124 -17.93 3.26 -0.57
C GLY A 124 -18.93 4.38 -0.22
N SER A 125 -19.78 4.18 0.80
CA SER A 125 -20.76 5.18 1.27
C SER A 125 -20.18 6.23 2.23
N SER A 126 -18.92 6.06 2.63
CA SER A 126 -18.21 6.97 3.53
C SER A 126 -16.78 7.15 3.04
N GLU A 127 -16.06 8.09 3.62
CA GLU A 127 -14.70 8.45 3.23
C GLU A 127 -13.79 8.59 4.46
N ARG A 128 -12.48 8.79 4.22
CA ARG A 128 -11.47 9.08 5.26
C ARG A 128 -11.26 7.92 6.23
N TYR A 129 -11.14 6.72 5.70
CA TYR A 129 -10.64 5.57 6.45
C TYR A 129 -9.13 5.67 6.61
N VAL A 130 -8.60 5.35 7.79
CA VAL A 130 -7.16 5.28 8.02
C VAL A 130 -6.85 3.94 8.67
N ILE A 131 -5.99 3.15 8.06
CA ILE A 131 -5.49 1.89 8.62
C ILE A 131 -3.99 2.03 8.71
N LYS A 132 -3.43 2.02 9.93
CA LYS A 132 -2.01 2.28 10.13
C LYS A 132 -1.34 1.42 11.20
N GLY A 133 -0.05 1.15 10.99
CA GLY A 133 0.81 0.54 11.99
C GLY A 133 0.42 -0.88 12.39
N LEU A 134 -0.12 -1.67 11.45
CA LEU A 134 -0.51 -3.07 11.66
C LEU A 134 0.33 -4.02 10.83
N LEU A 135 0.64 -5.20 11.38
CA LEU A 135 1.09 -6.34 10.59
C LEU A 135 -0.14 -7.20 10.29
N ILE A 136 -0.49 -7.34 9.02
CA ILE A 136 -1.59 -8.16 8.54
C ILE A 136 -0.99 -9.37 7.84
N ARG A 137 -1.31 -10.58 8.32
CA ARG A 137 -0.72 -11.79 7.74
C ARG A 137 -1.64 -12.98 7.61
N ASN A 138 -1.23 -13.90 6.75
CA ASN A 138 -1.84 -15.22 6.55
C ASN A 138 -3.30 -15.14 6.07
N PHE A 139 -3.59 -14.17 5.20
CA PHE A 139 -4.85 -14.05 4.48
C PHE A 139 -4.71 -14.74 3.12
N TYR A 140 -4.56 -16.07 3.13
CA TYR A 140 -4.38 -16.86 1.92
C TYR A 140 -5.64 -16.86 1.06
N LEU A 141 -5.49 -16.65 -0.26
CA LEU A 141 -6.60 -16.53 -1.22
C LEU A 141 -7.67 -15.51 -0.78
N SER A 142 -7.25 -14.52 0.01
CA SER A 142 -8.10 -13.49 0.60
C SER A 142 -7.42 -12.13 0.49
N THR A 143 -8.19 -11.10 0.20
CA THR A 143 -7.61 -9.77 0.01
C THR A 143 -7.25 -9.17 1.35
N GLY A 144 -6.09 -8.55 1.54
CA GLY A 144 -5.77 -7.95 2.83
C GLY A 144 -6.74 -6.85 3.20
N ILE A 145 -6.77 -5.82 2.36
CA ILE A 145 -7.61 -4.64 2.57
C ILE A 145 -8.35 -4.29 1.29
N TYR A 146 -9.68 -4.19 1.39
CA TYR A 146 -10.49 -3.54 0.38
C TYR A 146 -10.72 -2.08 0.73
N ILE A 147 -10.44 -1.20 -0.24
CA ILE A 147 -10.70 0.23 -0.16
C ILE A 147 -11.77 0.61 -1.19
N TRP A 148 -12.98 0.86 -0.69
CA TRP A 148 -14.11 1.35 -1.48
C TRP A 148 -14.42 2.82 -1.17
N GLY A 149 -14.01 3.31 0.01
CA GLY A 149 -14.22 4.68 0.46
C GLY A 149 -13.13 5.66 -0.03
N PRO A 150 -13.49 6.84 -0.58
CA PRO A 150 -12.52 7.86 -1.00
C PRO A 150 -11.67 8.41 0.15
N ASN A 151 -10.56 9.08 -0.18
CA ASN A 151 -9.67 9.75 0.79
C ASN A 151 -9.11 8.80 1.88
N SER A 152 -9.03 7.51 1.58
CA SER A 152 -8.54 6.51 2.52
C SER A 152 -7.02 6.49 2.56
N LYS A 153 -6.45 6.16 3.73
CA LYS A 153 -5.00 6.09 3.94
C LYS A 153 -4.58 4.74 4.49
N LEU A 154 -3.60 4.10 3.86
CA LEU A 154 -2.88 2.96 4.40
C LEU A 154 -1.45 3.41 4.67
N ILE A 155 -1.06 3.42 5.94
CA ILE A 155 0.20 4.00 6.38
C ILE A 155 0.96 3.01 7.27
N ASP A 156 2.23 2.76 6.99
CA ASP A 156 3.12 2.02 7.90
C ASP A 156 2.63 0.59 8.25
N ASN A 157 1.88 -0.05 7.35
CA ASN A 157 1.42 -1.43 7.53
C ASN A 157 2.40 -2.44 6.91
N VAL A 158 2.44 -3.65 7.45
CA VAL A 158 3.22 -4.76 6.90
C VAL A 158 2.25 -5.87 6.48
N LEU A 159 2.31 -6.31 5.23
CA LEU A 159 1.44 -7.36 4.67
C LEU A 159 2.28 -8.59 4.27
N GLN A 160 2.01 -9.73 4.93
CA GLN A 160 2.78 -10.97 4.78
C GLN A 160 1.84 -12.15 4.47
N ASN A 161 2.08 -12.90 3.40
CA ASN A 161 1.24 -14.01 2.97
C ASN A 161 -0.24 -13.58 2.80
N VAL A 162 -0.45 -12.47 2.08
CA VAL A 162 -1.78 -11.86 1.87
C VAL A 162 -2.10 -11.87 0.39
N GLY A 163 -3.30 -12.29 0.03
CA GLY A 163 -3.72 -12.47 -1.35
C GLY A 163 -3.50 -13.89 -1.85
N GLY A 164 -3.58 -14.06 -3.16
CA GLY A 164 -3.33 -15.32 -3.84
C GLY A 164 -4.24 -15.49 -5.05
N ASN A 165 -3.87 -16.41 -5.92
CA ASN A 165 -4.58 -16.68 -7.16
C ASN A 165 -4.96 -18.15 -7.25
N GLU A 166 -6.25 -18.42 -7.39
CA GLU A 166 -6.77 -19.73 -7.74
C GLU A 166 -7.24 -19.70 -9.20
N ALA A 167 -6.44 -20.33 -10.07
CA ALA A 167 -6.63 -20.27 -11.51
C ALA A 167 -8.06 -20.68 -11.93
N GLY A 168 -8.73 -19.82 -12.68
CA GLY A 168 -10.09 -20.06 -13.18
C GLY A 168 -11.22 -19.80 -12.17
N TYR A 169 -10.88 -19.45 -10.92
CA TYR A 169 -11.87 -19.20 -9.87
C TYR A 169 -11.81 -17.76 -9.37
N TYR A 170 -10.69 -17.36 -8.76
CA TYR A 170 -10.62 -16.11 -8.01
C TYR A 170 -9.19 -15.62 -7.82
N ARG A 171 -9.02 -14.29 -7.79
CA ARG A 171 -7.75 -13.63 -7.52
C ARG A 171 -7.94 -12.59 -6.43
N ALA A 172 -7.21 -12.77 -5.33
CA ALA A 172 -7.19 -11.90 -4.16
C ALA A 172 -5.88 -11.12 -4.10
N MET A 173 -5.91 -9.87 -3.64
CA MET A 173 -4.75 -8.96 -3.70
C MET A 173 -4.23 -8.63 -2.31
N GLY A 174 -3.01 -8.10 -2.20
CA GLY A 174 -2.57 -7.48 -0.94
C GLY A 174 -3.53 -6.37 -0.51
N VAL A 175 -3.71 -5.40 -1.40
CA VAL A 175 -4.66 -4.28 -1.26
C VAL A 175 -5.41 -4.09 -2.57
N TYR A 176 -6.73 -4.04 -2.48
CA TYR A 176 -7.62 -3.70 -3.58
C TYR A 176 -8.18 -2.29 -3.38
N ILE A 177 -8.04 -1.42 -4.37
CA ILE A 177 -8.49 -0.04 -4.32
C ILE A 177 -9.47 0.23 -5.46
N ALA A 178 -10.71 0.54 -5.10
CA ALA A 178 -11.74 1.04 -6.01
C ALA A 178 -12.34 2.32 -5.42
N ALA A 179 -11.47 3.29 -5.16
CA ALA A 179 -11.84 4.57 -4.58
C ALA A 179 -10.80 5.65 -4.92
N PRO A 180 -11.21 6.91 -5.11
CA PRO A 180 -10.29 7.96 -5.52
C PRO A 180 -9.59 8.60 -4.32
N ARG A 181 -8.47 9.29 -4.59
CA ARG A 181 -7.73 10.09 -3.61
C ARG A 181 -7.20 9.27 -2.43
N CYS A 182 -6.88 8.01 -2.66
CA CYS A 182 -6.27 7.17 -1.63
C CYS A 182 -4.77 7.46 -1.51
N ILE A 183 -4.23 7.31 -0.30
CA ILE A 183 -2.80 7.51 -0.02
C ILE A 183 -2.25 6.21 0.58
N ILE A 184 -1.28 5.61 -0.09
CA ILE A 184 -0.63 4.36 0.30
C ILE A 184 0.85 4.65 0.49
N GLN A 185 1.30 4.77 1.74
CA GLN A 185 2.65 5.23 2.07
C GLN A 185 3.28 4.45 3.22
N GLY A 186 4.59 4.22 3.17
CA GLY A 186 5.34 3.54 4.24
C GLY A 186 4.97 2.07 4.46
N ASN A 187 4.16 1.48 3.59
CA ASN A 187 3.75 0.08 3.77
C ASN A 187 4.82 -0.86 3.21
N VAL A 188 4.88 -2.06 3.76
CA VAL A 188 5.76 -3.16 3.34
C VAL A 188 4.92 -4.35 2.90
N PHE A 189 5.15 -4.84 1.69
CA PHE A 189 4.40 -5.95 1.09
C PHE A 189 5.35 -7.08 0.72
N GLY A 190 4.94 -8.31 1.08
CA GLY A 190 5.60 -9.55 0.67
C GLY A 190 6.95 -9.80 1.34
N THR A 191 7.27 -9.06 2.39
CA THR A 191 8.53 -9.17 3.15
C THR A 191 8.37 -8.66 4.59
N ASP A 192 9.43 -8.76 5.38
CA ASP A 192 9.54 -8.15 6.70
C ASP A 192 10.00 -6.70 6.63
N ILE A 193 9.99 -5.99 7.77
CA ILE A 193 10.32 -4.55 7.82
C ILE A 193 11.74 -4.24 7.30
N THR A 194 12.65 -5.22 7.32
CA THR A 194 14.01 -5.12 6.79
C THR A 194 14.08 -5.36 5.28
N GLY A 195 13.04 -5.93 4.66
CA GLY A 195 12.98 -6.22 3.23
C GLY A 195 13.79 -7.46 2.81
N THR A 196 14.04 -8.38 3.75
CA THR A 196 14.96 -9.52 3.59
C THR A 196 14.24 -10.85 3.47
N GLU A 197 13.21 -11.09 4.27
CA GLU A 197 12.49 -12.35 4.29
C GLU A 197 11.42 -12.40 3.19
N ASN A 198 11.17 -13.57 2.63
CA ASN A 198 10.13 -13.74 1.62
C ASN A 198 8.82 -14.16 2.27
N TYR A 199 7.84 -13.25 2.25
CA TYR A 199 6.46 -13.48 2.68
C TYR A 199 5.46 -13.11 1.58
N GLY A 200 5.85 -13.35 0.34
CA GLY A 200 5.05 -13.05 -0.86
C GLY A 200 3.75 -13.85 -0.97
N SER A 201 2.99 -13.57 -2.01
CA SER A 201 1.81 -14.35 -2.41
C SER A 201 1.68 -14.38 -3.93
N ASP A 202 0.91 -15.32 -4.46
CA ASP A 202 0.72 -15.51 -5.91
C ASP A 202 -0.20 -14.46 -6.56
N ALA A 203 -0.21 -13.21 -6.08
CA ALA A 203 -1.08 -12.14 -6.54
C ALA A 203 -0.39 -10.77 -6.56
N GLU A 204 -1.10 -9.74 -7.01
CA GLU A 204 -0.62 -8.36 -6.91
C GLU A 204 -0.62 -7.84 -5.47
N ALA A 205 0.42 -7.10 -5.09
CA ALA A 205 0.45 -6.42 -3.81
C ALA A 205 -0.55 -5.27 -3.76
N ILE A 206 -0.60 -4.42 -4.79
CA ILE A 206 -1.54 -3.29 -4.87
C ILE A 206 -2.25 -3.31 -6.23
N TYR A 207 -3.58 -3.33 -6.20
CA TYR A 207 -4.41 -3.29 -7.40
C TYR A 207 -5.41 -2.13 -7.32
N LEU A 208 -5.31 -1.20 -8.27
CA LEU A 208 -6.26 -0.11 -8.47
C LEU A 208 -7.21 -0.49 -9.60
N GLN A 209 -8.51 -0.40 -9.35
CA GLN A 209 -9.53 -0.68 -10.35
C GLN A 209 -10.47 0.50 -10.55
N ASN A 210 -10.67 0.88 -11.81
CA ASN A 210 -11.70 1.84 -12.22
C ASN A 210 -12.70 1.16 -13.17
N GLN A 211 -13.42 0.16 -12.66
CA GLN A 211 -14.54 -0.48 -13.36
C GLN A 211 -15.90 -0.01 -12.81
N TRP A 212 -16.10 -0.19 -11.50
CA TRP A 212 -17.37 0.12 -10.82
C TRP A 212 -17.30 1.42 -10.02
N LEU A 213 -16.14 1.71 -9.45
CA LEU A 213 -15.83 2.91 -8.69
C LEU A 213 -14.46 3.43 -9.11
N PRO A 214 -14.24 4.76 -9.17
CA PRO A 214 -13.03 5.31 -9.74
C PRO A 214 -11.84 5.25 -8.78
N ALA A 215 -10.82 4.45 -9.11
CA ALA A 215 -9.52 4.49 -8.45
C ALA A 215 -8.59 5.53 -9.10
N ASP A 216 -9.00 6.81 -9.03
CA ASP A 216 -8.28 7.94 -9.63
C ASP A 216 -7.61 8.83 -8.57
N ASN A 217 -6.59 9.59 -8.97
CA ASN A 217 -5.91 10.57 -8.12
C ASN A 217 -5.32 9.97 -6.82
N CYS A 218 -4.93 8.70 -6.85
CA CYS A 218 -4.28 8.06 -5.70
C CYS A 218 -2.77 8.33 -5.72
N ILE A 219 -2.17 8.29 -4.53
CA ILE A 219 -0.73 8.43 -4.33
C ILE A 219 -0.20 7.13 -3.71
N ILE A 220 0.75 6.49 -4.38
CA ILE A 220 1.44 5.30 -3.90
C ILE A 220 2.91 5.66 -3.73
N GLY A 221 3.36 5.78 -2.49
CA GLY A 221 4.69 6.24 -2.15
C GLY A 221 4.77 7.75 -1.96
N GLY A 222 5.98 8.32 -2.02
CA GLY A 222 6.19 9.75 -1.84
C GLY A 222 7.64 10.13 -1.59
N SER A 223 7.87 11.42 -1.33
CA SER A 223 9.20 12.01 -1.22
C SER A 223 9.75 12.10 0.21
N GLY A 224 8.89 11.98 1.21
CA GLY A 224 9.24 11.95 2.62
C GLY A 224 9.94 10.65 3.01
N VAL A 225 10.67 10.67 4.14
CA VAL A 225 11.57 9.58 4.57
C VAL A 225 10.84 8.23 4.72
N ASN A 226 9.61 8.24 5.21
CA ASN A 226 8.79 7.02 5.41
C ASN A 226 7.61 6.93 4.43
N GLU A 227 7.58 7.76 3.38
CA GLU A 227 6.49 7.72 2.41
C GLU A 227 6.62 6.58 1.38
N PRO A 228 7.82 6.23 0.88
CA PRO A 228 8.01 5.08 -0.01
C PRO A 228 7.50 3.77 0.58
N ASN A 229 6.82 2.97 -0.23
CA ASN A 229 6.49 1.59 0.11
C ASN A 229 7.63 0.65 -0.32
N ILE A 230 7.72 -0.51 0.33
CA ILE A 230 8.50 -1.67 -0.12
C ILE A 230 7.52 -2.70 -0.67
N ILE A 231 7.67 -3.06 -1.95
CA ILE A 231 6.74 -3.94 -2.66
C ILE A 231 7.55 -5.05 -3.33
N THR A 232 7.51 -6.25 -2.77
CA THR A 232 8.34 -7.36 -3.25
C THR A 232 7.63 -8.70 -3.18
N ASN A 233 8.16 -9.67 -3.93
CA ASN A 233 7.73 -11.08 -3.89
C ASN A 233 6.25 -11.29 -4.25
N SER A 234 5.70 -10.43 -5.11
CA SER A 234 4.36 -10.62 -5.69
C SER A 234 4.46 -11.60 -6.86
N GLY A 235 3.61 -12.63 -6.87
CA GLY A 235 3.51 -13.57 -7.99
C GLY A 235 2.92 -12.98 -9.25
N TRP A 236 2.46 -11.72 -9.21
CA TRP A 236 2.01 -10.91 -10.35
C TRP A 236 2.75 -9.55 -10.34
N ALA A 237 2.13 -8.48 -10.83
CA ALA A 237 2.69 -7.14 -10.72
C ALA A 237 2.72 -6.66 -9.25
N GLY A 238 3.77 -5.94 -8.86
CA GLY A 238 3.80 -5.25 -7.57
C GLY A 238 2.66 -4.23 -7.48
N ILE A 239 2.49 -3.42 -8.51
CA ILE A 239 1.38 -2.47 -8.66
C ILE A 239 0.69 -2.70 -10.01
N SER A 240 -0.62 -2.87 -9.99
CA SER A 240 -1.46 -2.89 -11.19
C SER A 240 -2.48 -1.76 -11.14
N ILE A 241 -2.59 -0.99 -12.22
CA ILE A 241 -3.62 0.03 -12.39
C ILE A 241 -4.48 -0.35 -13.58
N ALA A 242 -5.73 -0.72 -13.32
CA ALA A 242 -6.70 -1.06 -14.35
C ALA A 242 -7.70 0.07 -14.54
N GLN A 243 -7.60 0.77 -15.66
CA GLN A 243 -8.43 1.92 -16.07
C GLN A 243 -8.41 3.16 -15.15
N GLY A 244 -7.84 3.08 -13.94
CA GLY A 244 -7.67 4.22 -13.05
C GLY A 244 -6.65 5.22 -13.59
N LYS A 245 -6.84 6.51 -13.36
CA LYS A 245 -6.01 7.58 -13.93
C LYS A 245 -5.53 8.60 -12.89
N TYR A 246 -4.53 9.38 -13.26
CA TYR A 246 -3.93 10.42 -12.42
C TYR A 246 -3.32 9.86 -11.12
N ASN A 247 -2.89 8.60 -11.16
CA ASN A 247 -2.34 7.93 -10.00
C ASN A 247 -0.81 8.06 -9.98
N ARG A 248 -0.30 8.77 -8.98
CA ARG A 248 1.14 8.99 -8.80
C ARG A 248 1.77 7.79 -8.10
N ILE A 249 2.81 7.22 -8.70
CA ILE A 249 3.66 6.21 -8.09
C ILE A 249 5.05 6.83 -7.91
N SER A 250 5.52 6.98 -6.67
CA SER A 250 6.74 7.76 -6.41
C SER A 250 7.63 7.09 -5.38
N ARG A 251 8.90 6.92 -5.75
CA ARG A 251 10.03 6.45 -4.92
C ARG A 251 9.89 5.10 -4.22
N ASN A 252 8.85 4.32 -4.53
CA ASN A 252 8.68 2.97 -3.97
C ASN A 252 9.85 2.07 -4.37
N ARG A 253 10.23 1.16 -3.48
CA ARG A 253 11.11 0.04 -3.80
C ARG A 253 10.24 -1.10 -4.31
N ILE A 254 10.34 -1.42 -5.59
CA ILE A 254 9.49 -2.41 -6.27
C ILE A 254 10.43 -3.44 -6.91
N TYR A 255 10.53 -4.65 -6.38
CA TYR A 255 11.49 -5.63 -6.88
C TYR A 255 11.04 -7.07 -6.63
N ASN A 256 11.60 -8.04 -7.36
CA ASN A 256 11.28 -9.47 -7.22
C ASN A 256 9.78 -9.79 -7.37
N ASN A 257 9.07 -8.99 -8.15
CA ASN A 257 7.69 -9.25 -8.54
C ASN A 257 7.69 -9.82 -9.97
N GLN A 258 6.63 -10.54 -10.37
CA GLN A 258 6.52 -10.99 -11.77
C GLN A 258 6.46 -9.81 -12.76
N GLY A 259 5.89 -8.67 -12.32
CA GLY A 259 6.00 -7.36 -12.98
C GLY A 259 6.13 -6.24 -11.95
N GLY A 260 6.68 -5.09 -12.32
CA GLY A 260 6.86 -3.98 -11.38
C GLY A 260 5.60 -3.13 -11.28
N ILE A 261 5.31 -2.40 -12.36
CA ILE A 261 4.13 -1.54 -12.50
C ILE A 261 3.45 -1.89 -13.83
N THR A 262 2.20 -2.33 -13.76
CA THR A 262 1.42 -2.70 -14.94
C THR A 262 0.24 -1.75 -15.13
N LEU A 263 0.17 -1.13 -16.31
CA LEU A 263 -0.97 -0.32 -16.74
C LEU A 263 -1.89 -1.18 -17.61
N ILE A 264 -3.10 -1.47 -17.11
CA ILE A 264 -4.03 -2.43 -17.71
C ILE A 264 -5.16 -1.68 -18.42
N ILE A 265 -5.49 -2.17 -19.62
CA ILE A 265 -6.73 -1.85 -20.35
C ILE A 265 -7.66 -3.07 -20.32
N TYR A 266 -8.95 -2.85 -20.00
CA TYR A 266 -9.98 -3.86 -20.23
C TYR A 266 -10.63 -3.63 -21.60
N ALA A 267 -11.01 -4.71 -22.29
CA ALA A 267 -11.47 -4.66 -23.68
C ALA A 267 -12.62 -3.65 -23.91
N GLY A 268 -12.47 -2.80 -24.93
CA GLY A 268 -13.39 -1.71 -25.29
C GLY A 268 -12.69 -0.33 -25.30
N PRO A 269 -13.37 0.76 -25.72
CA PRO A 269 -12.84 2.12 -25.57
C PRO A 269 -12.96 2.54 -24.10
N THR A 270 -12.07 2.03 -23.27
CA THR A 270 -11.93 2.40 -21.87
C THR A 270 -10.44 2.54 -21.61
N TRP A 271 -10.02 3.72 -21.18
CA TRP A 271 -8.63 4.15 -21.09
C TRP A 271 -7.72 3.14 -20.39
N TRP A 272 -6.45 3.09 -20.81
CA TRP A 272 -5.42 2.38 -20.08
C TRP A 272 -5.30 2.96 -18.66
N GLY A 273 -4.83 2.14 -17.70
CA GLY A 273 -4.37 2.66 -16.43
C GLY A 273 -3.37 3.80 -16.65
N ASN A 274 -3.52 4.90 -15.89
CA ASN A 274 -2.75 6.14 -16.04
C ASN A 274 -2.69 6.64 -17.48
N GLU A 275 -3.80 6.50 -18.20
CA GLU A 275 -3.95 6.91 -19.60
C GLU A 275 -2.90 6.29 -20.54
N GLY A 276 -2.26 5.20 -20.10
CA GLY A 276 -1.22 4.51 -20.86
C GLY A 276 0.10 5.27 -20.90
N LYS A 277 0.41 6.07 -19.86
CA LYS A 277 1.66 6.84 -19.78
C LYS A 277 2.88 6.00 -20.18
N THR A 278 3.53 6.42 -21.27
CA THR A 278 4.74 5.79 -21.79
C THR A 278 5.89 5.96 -20.81
N ALA A 279 6.61 4.86 -20.58
CA ALA A 279 7.85 4.86 -19.80
C ALA A 279 8.95 5.70 -20.48
N PRO A 280 9.86 6.31 -19.72
CA PRO A 280 11.01 7.01 -20.30
C PRO A 280 11.97 6.00 -20.93
N VAL A 281 12.77 6.47 -21.89
CA VAL A 281 13.85 5.68 -22.49
C VAL A 281 15.16 6.19 -21.93
N ILE A 282 15.94 5.31 -21.30
CA ILE A 282 17.32 5.60 -20.89
C ILE A 282 18.22 5.38 -22.10
N THR A 283 19.03 6.37 -22.46
CA THR A 283 19.91 6.33 -23.65
C THR A 283 21.37 6.17 -23.27
N SER A 284 21.78 6.63 -22.09
CA SER A 284 23.13 6.46 -21.55
C SER A 284 23.12 6.44 -20.03
N ALA A 285 23.97 5.59 -19.44
CA ALA A 285 24.22 5.60 -18.01
C ALA A 285 25.70 5.35 -17.73
N THR A 286 26.32 6.24 -16.97
CA THR A 286 27.71 6.15 -16.50
C THR A 286 27.73 5.90 -14.99
N ALA A 287 28.90 5.97 -14.35
CA ALA A 287 29.01 5.82 -12.90
C ALA A 287 28.26 6.91 -12.09
N ASN A 288 28.08 8.11 -12.65
CA ASN A 288 27.53 9.26 -11.94
C ASN A 288 26.41 10.00 -12.67
N THR A 289 26.13 9.64 -13.93
CA THR A 289 25.19 10.39 -14.77
C THR A 289 24.32 9.42 -15.55
N VAL A 290 23.01 9.68 -15.57
CA VAL A 290 22.03 8.95 -16.38
C VAL A 290 21.27 9.96 -17.25
N SER A 291 21.08 9.64 -18.52
CA SER A 291 20.37 10.48 -19.48
C SER A 291 19.38 9.66 -20.29
N GLY A 292 18.38 10.35 -20.85
CA GLY A 292 17.35 9.70 -21.64
C GLY A 292 16.35 10.68 -22.23
N THR A 293 15.23 10.14 -22.69
CA THR A 293 14.10 10.90 -23.23
C THR A 293 12.76 10.49 -22.60
N SER A 294 11.82 11.42 -22.57
CA SER A 294 10.40 11.20 -22.26
C SER A 294 9.56 12.34 -22.84
N ALA A 295 8.27 12.45 -22.52
CA ALA A 295 7.48 13.59 -22.98
C ALA A 295 7.98 14.89 -22.29
N PRO A 296 7.91 16.06 -22.96
CA PRO A 296 8.32 17.33 -22.35
C PRO A 296 7.55 17.65 -21.06
N GLY A 297 8.27 18.09 -20.02
CA GLY A 297 7.71 18.40 -18.71
C GLY A 297 7.52 17.20 -17.77
N ASP A 298 7.75 15.96 -18.23
CA ASP A 298 7.69 14.77 -17.38
C ASP A 298 8.71 14.83 -16.24
N ILE A 299 8.27 14.48 -15.04
CA ILE A 299 9.14 14.18 -13.90
C ILE A 299 9.67 12.76 -14.08
N ILE A 300 11.00 12.61 -14.10
CA ILE A 300 11.69 11.34 -14.16
C ILE A 300 12.17 10.96 -12.77
N GLU A 301 11.86 9.74 -12.32
CA GLU A 301 12.49 9.13 -11.13
C GLU A 301 13.38 7.98 -11.57
N ILE A 302 14.61 7.94 -11.05
CA ILE A 302 15.66 7.01 -11.48
C ILE A 302 16.03 6.10 -10.32
N PHE A 303 16.16 4.82 -10.62
CA PHE A 303 16.36 3.77 -9.63
C PHE A 303 17.54 2.86 -9.99
N GLY A 304 18.26 2.42 -8.96
CA GLY A 304 19.22 1.33 -9.03
C GLY A 304 18.48 0.02 -9.15
N SER A 305 18.99 -0.88 -9.99
CA SER A 305 18.21 -2.01 -10.48
C SER A 305 18.99 -3.31 -10.60
N THR A 306 18.38 -4.40 -10.13
CA THR A 306 18.82 -5.78 -10.41
C THR A 306 18.40 -6.27 -11.79
N GLY A 307 17.47 -5.60 -12.48
CA GLY A 307 16.98 -6.03 -13.78
C GLY A 307 15.69 -5.34 -14.23
N ASN A 308 15.10 -5.81 -15.33
CA ASN A 308 13.78 -5.34 -15.76
C ASN A 308 12.76 -5.51 -14.63
N GLU A 309 11.78 -4.61 -14.56
CA GLU A 309 10.72 -4.61 -13.56
C GLU A 309 11.18 -4.41 -12.10
N ASN A 310 12.47 -4.12 -11.87
CA ASN A 310 13.03 -3.95 -10.53
C ASN A 310 13.58 -2.54 -10.30
N ALA A 311 12.88 -1.77 -9.46
CA ALA A 311 13.34 -0.52 -8.86
C ALA A 311 13.77 -0.78 -7.40
N ASN A 312 15.06 -1.07 -7.18
CA ASN A 312 15.56 -1.52 -5.88
C ASN A 312 15.93 -0.36 -4.94
N GLU A 313 16.43 0.73 -5.51
CA GLU A 313 16.97 1.89 -4.79
C GLU A 313 16.55 3.15 -5.53
N TYR A 314 15.87 4.09 -4.87
CA TYR A 314 15.67 5.43 -5.44
C TYR A 314 16.99 6.21 -5.40
N ILE A 315 17.42 6.78 -6.53
CA ILE A 315 18.70 7.48 -6.64
C ILE A 315 18.51 8.98 -6.88
N ALA A 316 17.65 9.35 -7.84
CA ALA A 316 17.55 10.72 -8.30
C ALA A 316 16.18 11.01 -8.93
N THR A 317 15.87 12.30 -9.03
CA THR A 317 14.77 12.80 -9.85
C THR A 317 15.22 13.99 -10.68
N THR A 318 14.65 14.14 -11.87
CA THR A 318 14.88 15.27 -12.78
C THR A 318 13.60 15.54 -13.58
N GLN A 319 13.59 16.58 -14.40
CA GLN A 319 12.49 16.89 -15.30
C GLN A 319 13.00 16.96 -16.74
N THR A 320 12.19 16.51 -17.69
CA THR A 320 12.51 16.64 -19.11
C THR A 320 12.42 18.09 -19.58
N ASP A 321 13.30 18.47 -20.50
CA ASP A 321 13.27 19.76 -21.16
C ASP A 321 12.15 19.87 -22.21
N VAL A 322 12.06 21.01 -22.89
CA VAL A 322 11.06 21.27 -23.94
C VAL A 322 11.14 20.32 -25.14
N ASN A 323 12.29 19.64 -25.33
CA ASN A 323 12.52 18.66 -26.38
C ASN A 323 12.34 17.22 -25.87
N GLY A 324 12.00 17.03 -24.58
CA GLY A 324 11.84 15.72 -23.96
C GLY A 324 13.14 15.09 -23.49
N ASN A 325 14.28 15.80 -23.53
CA ASN A 325 15.56 15.26 -23.07
C ASN A 325 15.72 15.47 -21.56
N TRP A 326 16.41 14.55 -20.90
CA TRP A 326 16.76 14.69 -19.50
C TRP A 326 18.15 14.12 -19.20
N THR A 327 18.80 14.70 -18.20
CA THR A 327 20.03 14.20 -17.60
C THR A 327 19.94 14.41 -16.08
N ALA A 328 20.43 13.46 -15.30
CA ALA A 328 20.50 13.56 -13.86
C ALA A 328 21.84 13.05 -13.33
N GLN A 329 22.34 13.69 -12.27
CA GLN A 329 23.39 13.10 -11.45
C GLN A 329 22.77 11.97 -10.62
N ALA A 330 23.26 10.75 -10.82
CA ALA A 330 22.73 9.55 -10.19
C ALA A 330 23.88 8.56 -9.95
N THR A 331 24.06 8.14 -8.69
CA THR A 331 25.08 7.19 -8.28
C THR A 331 24.42 6.03 -7.55
N THR A 332 24.81 4.81 -7.93
CA THR A 332 24.30 3.57 -7.33
C THR A 332 25.32 2.47 -7.45
N THR A 333 25.29 1.53 -6.50
CA THR A 333 26.09 0.29 -6.54
C THR A 333 25.49 -0.76 -7.48
N TYR A 334 24.21 -0.65 -7.86
CA TYR A 334 23.57 -1.55 -8.81
C TYR A 334 24.17 -1.40 -10.21
N GLN A 335 24.33 -2.51 -10.95
CA GLN A 335 24.89 -2.51 -12.30
C GLN A 335 23.92 -1.92 -13.33
N ASN A 336 22.62 -2.03 -13.10
CA ASN A 336 21.59 -1.48 -13.99
C ASN A 336 20.90 -0.29 -13.33
N VAL A 337 20.32 0.56 -14.19
CA VAL A 337 19.36 1.60 -13.80
C VAL A 337 18.04 1.40 -14.53
N ILE A 338 16.97 1.88 -13.93
CA ILE A 338 15.61 1.87 -14.48
C ILE A 338 14.93 3.19 -14.09
N ALA A 339 13.88 3.60 -14.80
CA ALA A 339 13.21 4.86 -14.51
C ALA A 339 11.69 4.79 -14.72
N THR A 340 10.98 5.71 -14.09
CA THR A 340 9.57 6.03 -14.38
C THR A 340 9.46 7.48 -14.85
N ALA A 341 8.38 7.79 -15.58
CA ALA A 341 8.00 9.14 -15.97
C ALA A 341 6.62 9.45 -15.42
N THR A 342 6.43 10.65 -14.87
CA THR A 342 5.15 11.15 -14.37
C THR A 342 4.81 12.47 -15.03
N ASP A 343 3.64 12.56 -15.67
CA ASP A 343 3.17 13.81 -16.29
C ASP A 343 2.63 14.82 -15.27
N ASP A 344 2.22 15.99 -15.74
CA ASP A 344 1.63 17.08 -14.94
C ASP A 344 0.29 16.72 -14.29
N SER A 345 -0.38 15.70 -14.83
CA SER A 345 -1.65 15.15 -14.38
C SER A 345 -1.48 13.98 -13.42
N ASN A 346 -0.25 13.69 -12.99
CA ASN A 346 0.14 12.60 -12.08
C ASN A 346 -0.01 11.18 -12.65
N ASN A 347 -0.15 11.00 -13.96
CA ASN A 347 -0.06 9.67 -14.55
C ASN A 347 1.40 9.20 -14.51
N THR A 348 1.73 8.27 -13.60
CA THR A 348 3.04 7.60 -13.62
C THR A 348 3.03 6.40 -14.58
N SER A 349 4.11 6.26 -15.36
CA SER A 349 4.33 5.16 -16.30
C SER A 349 4.63 3.83 -15.61
N ALA A 350 4.63 2.75 -16.40
CA ALA A 350 5.38 1.54 -16.05
C ALA A 350 6.89 1.84 -15.90
N LEU A 351 7.65 0.87 -15.38
CA LEU A 351 9.11 0.96 -15.35
C LEU A 351 9.68 0.90 -16.79
N SER A 352 10.75 1.66 -17.05
CA SER A 352 11.49 1.57 -18.31
C SER A 352 12.13 0.20 -18.49
N LEU A 353 12.66 -0.09 -19.68
CA LEU A 353 13.63 -1.19 -19.78
C LEU A 353 14.85 -0.86 -18.92
N LYS A 354 15.47 -1.89 -18.35
CA LYS A 354 16.74 -1.74 -17.65
C LYS A 354 17.79 -1.23 -18.63
N TYR A 355 18.68 -0.37 -18.14
CA TYR A 355 19.88 0.05 -18.84
C TYR A 355 21.10 -0.34 -18.01
N GLU A 356 22.04 -1.07 -18.62
CA GLU A 356 23.29 -1.45 -17.96
C GLU A 356 24.27 -0.28 -18.03
N LYS A 357 24.85 0.11 -16.88
CA LYS A 357 25.80 1.22 -16.85
C LYS A 357 27.06 0.87 -17.64
N GLU A 358 27.55 1.85 -18.40
CA GLU A 358 28.87 1.79 -18.99
C GLU A 358 29.92 1.81 -17.87
N CYS A 359 30.54 0.66 -17.65
CA CYS A 359 31.78 0.60 -16.90
C CYS A 359 32.87 1.33 -17.71
N GLY A 360 33.41 2.43 -17.19
CA GLY A 360 34.74 2.86 -17.60
C GLY A 360 35.77 1.75 -17.31
N ASN A 361 37.00 1.87 -17.81
CA ASN A 361 38.12 0.91 -17.71
C ASN A 361 38.54 0.46 -16.27
N LEU A 362 37.70 0.65 -15.25
CA LEU A 362 37.93 0.33 -13.84
C LEU A 362 37.04 -0.80 -13.29
N CYS A 363 36.16 -1.41 -14.08
CA CYS A 363 35.49 -2.64 -13.67
C CYS A 363 36.44 -3.83 -13.84
N VAL A 364 37.32 -4.04 -12.85
CA VAL A 364 38.03 -5.31 -12.70
C VAL A 364 36.98 -6.36 -12.34
N PHE A 365 36.60 -7.17 -13.33
CA PHE A 365 35.84 -8.39 -13.09
C PHE A 365 36.62 -9.24 -12.10
N LEU A 366 36.14 -9.36 -10.86
CA LEU A 366 36.53 -10.44 -9.95
C LEU A 366 35.92 -11.74 -10.50
N ASN A 367 36.46 -12.22 -11.61
CA ASN A 367 36.27 -13.60 -12.03
C ASN A 367 37.02 -14.48 -11.04
N TYR A 368 36.32 -14.93 -9.99
CA TYR A 368 36.75 -16.12 -9.26
C TYR A 368 36.58 -17.32 -10.17
N THR A 369 37.58 -17.59 -11.00
CA THR A 369 37.84 -18.95 -11.48
C THR A 369 38.33 -19.76 -10.30
N ILE A 370 37.52 -20.70 -9.83
CA ILE A 370 38.02 -21.85 -9.06
C ILE A 370 37.74 -23.09 -9.90
N SER A 371 38.80 -23.62 -10.50
CA SER A 371 38.99 -25.05 -10.76
C SER A 371 40.49 -25.33 -10.60
N PRO A 372 40.87 -26.50 -10.10
CA PRO A 372 40.78 -27.72 -10.90
C PRO A 372 39.54 -28.55 -10.58
#